data_AF-A0A7D6ZFY5-F1
#
_entry.id   AF-A0A7D6ZFY5-F1
#
_cell.length_a   1.000
_cell.length_b   1.000
_cell.length_c   1.000
_cell.angle_alpha   90.00
_cell.angle_beta   90.00
_cell.angle_gamma   90.00
#
_symmetry.space_group_name_H-M   'P 1'
#
loop_
_entity.id
_entity.type
_entity.pdbx_description
1 polymer ?
#
loop_
_entity_poly.entity_id
_entity_poly.type
_entity_poly.pdbx_seq_one_letter_code
_entity_poly.pdbx_strand_id
1 'polypeptide(L)' 'MNKNENEPFDVKKTFNIRRSTAEMIIELKLIHPNINIRYNILIDEAIRHYYEHIKEKGGF' A
#
# COMPACT_ATOMS: atom_id res chain seq x y z
N MET A 1 -7.37 -16.39 -3.71
CA MET A 1 -8.43 -15.40 -3.97
C MET A 1 -8.34 -14.36 -2.88
N ASN A 2 -7.83 -13.16 -3.18
CA ASN A 2 -7.64 -12.13 -2.16
C ASN A 2 -9.02 -11.67 -1.69
N LYS A 3 -9.27 -11.71 -0.38
CA LYS A 3 -10.60 -11.47 0.23
C LYS A 3 -11.19 -10.08 -0.08
N ASN A 4 -10.41 -9.16 -0.65
CA ASN A 4 -10.74 -7.73 -0.76
C ASN A 4 -10.82 -7.23 -2.21
N GLU A 5 -10.76 -8.10 -3.22
CA GLU A 5 -10.81 -7.68 -4.64
C GLU A 5 -12.09 -6.90 -5.01
N ASN A 6 -13.13 -6.95 -4.17
CA ASN A 6 -14.41 -6.26 -4.36
C ASN A 6 -14.69 -5.14 -3.34
N GLU A 7 -13.77 -4.79 -2.43
CA GLU A 7 -13.97 -3.70 -1.47
C GLU A 7 -13.69 -2.34 -2.12
N PRO A 8 -14.65 -1.39 -2.15
CA PRO A 8 -14.42 -0.07 -2.71
C PRO A 8 -13.52 0.78 -1.79
N PHE A 9 -12.70 1.65 -2.38
CA PHE A 9 -11.95 2.66 -1.64
C PHE A 9 -12.85 3.85 -1.27
N ASP A 10 -13.62 3.73 -0.19
CA ASP A 10 -14.59 4.74 0.28
C ASP A 10 -14.16 5.48 1.56
N VAL A 11 -13.14 4.98 2.27
CA VAL A 11 -12.58 5.62 3.47
C VAL A 11 -11.41 6.55 3.11
N LYS A 12 -11.44 7.78 3.64
CA LYS A 12 -10.32 8.74 3.57
C LYS A 12 -9.59 8.84 4.90
N LYS A 13 -8.27 8.64 4.87
CA LYS A 13 -7.36 8.88 6.01
C LYS A 13 -6.33 9.94 5.63
N THR A 14 -6.06 10.89 6.51
CA THR A 14 -5.05 11.94 6.30
C THR A 14 -4.00 11.86 7.40
N PHE A 15 -2.74 11.78 7.03
CA PHE A 15 -1.59 11.84 7.94
C PHE A 15 -0.38 12.43 7.20
N ASN A 16 0.58 12.95 7.96
CA ASN A 16 1.84 13.43 7.40
C ASN A 16 2.79 12.26 7.19
N ILE A 17 3.46 12.21 6.04
CA ILE A 17 4.53 11.24 5.74
C ILE A 17 5.86 11.96 5.58
N ARG A 18 6.96 11.21 5.76
CA ARG A 18 8.31 11.73 5.46
C ARG A 18 8.46 11.93 3.95
N ARG A 19 9.28 12.90 3.54
CA ARG A 19 9.61 13.12 2.12
C ARG A 19 10.11 11.83 1.45
N SER A 20 11.02 11.11 2.10
CA SER A 20 11.55 9.84 1.59
C SER A 20 10.47 8.78 1.38
N THR A 21 9.43 8.76 2.22
CA THR A 21 8.28 7.85 2.03
C THR A 21 7.44 8.25 0.82
N ALA A 22 7.24 9.55 0.59
CA ALA A 22 6.57 10.03 -0.61
C ALA A 22 7.35 9.65 -1.89
N GLU A 23 8.68 9.77 -1.86
CA GLU A 23 9.58 9.36 -2.95
C GLU A 23 9.49 7.85 -3.21
N MET A 24 9.53 7.01 -2.17
CA MET A 24 9.34 5.56 -2.31
C MET A 24 8.00 5.18 -2.97
N ILE A 25 6.90 5.89 -2.67
CA ILE A 25 5.60 5.64 -3.30
C ILE A 25 5.64 5.94 -4.82
N ILE A 26 6.37 6.98 -5.22
CA ILE A 26 6.54 7.33 -6.63
C ILE A 26 7.39 6.25 -7.33
N GLU A 27 8.51 5.85 -6.72
CA GLU A 27 9.39 4.80 -7.25
C GLU A 27 8.64 3.48 -7.42
N LEU A 28 7.84 3.08 -6.42
CA LEU A 28 6.99 1.89 -6.51
C LEU A 28 6.07 1.93 -7.73
N LYS A 29 5.47 3.09 -8.03
CA LYS A 29 4.64 3.25 -9.22
C LYS A 29 5.43 3.13 -10.52
N LEU A 30 6.66 3.66 -10.56
CA LEU A 30 7.52 3.62 -11.76
C LEU A 30 7.99 2.20 -12.09
N ILE A 31 8.28 1.37 -11.07
CA ILE A 31 8.74 -0.01 -11.27
C ILE A 31 7.59 -1.02 -11.40
N HIS A 32 6.35 -0.60 -11.13
CA HIS A 32 5.21 -1.51 -11.14
C HIS A 32 4.84 -1.95 -12.58
N PRO A 33 4.61 -3.24 -12.85
CA PRO A 33 4.28 -3.72 -14.20
C PRO A 33 3.02 -3.11 -14.80
N ASN A 34 2.04 -2.77 -13.96
CA ASN A 34 0.83 -2.04 -14.37
C ASN A 34 1.07 -0.53 -14.29
N ILE A 35 1.28 0.11 -15.44
CA ILE A 35 1.50 1.56 -15.58
C ILE A 35 0.34 2.43 -15.07
N ASN A 36 -0.88 1.87 -15.06
CA ASN A 36 -2.10 2.57 -14.65
C ASN A 36 -2.46 2.31 -13.19
N ILE A 37 -1.56 1.68 -12.42
CA ILE A 37 -1.84 1.42 -11.01
C ILE A 37 -2.05 2.73 -10.26
N ARG A 38 -3.10 2.73 -9.44
CA ARG A 38 -3.46 3.87 -8.59
C ARG A 38 -2.65 3.81 -7.30
N TYR A 39 -2.27 4.98 -6.77
CA TYR A 39 -1.48 5.06 -5.53
C TYR A 39 -2.19 4.43 -4.33
N ASN A 40 -3.52 4.52 -4.24
CA ASN A 40 -4.26 3.88 -3.16
C ASN A 40 -4.14 2.35 -3.18
N ILE A 41 -4.01 1.72 -4.35
CA ILE A 41 -3.77 0.28 -4.45
C ILE A 41 -2.37 -0.05 -3.93
N LEU A 42 -1.34 0.65 -4.40
CA LEU A 42 0.05 0.44 -3.95
C LEU A 42 0.19 0.61 -2.43
N ILE A 43 -0.43 1.67 -1.88
CA ILE A 43 -0.39 1.95 -0.45
C ILE A 43 -1.15 0.88 0.35
N ASP A 44 -2.32 0.43 -0.14
CA ASP A 44 -3.10 -0.63 0.51
C ASP A 44 -2.31 -1.95 0.55
N GLU A 45 -1.72 -2.36 -0.58
CA GLU A 45 -0.88 -3.57 -0.66
C GLU A 45 0.33 -3.48 0.26
N ALA A 46 1.03 -2.34 0.27
CA ALA A 46 2.19 -2.13 1.15
C ALA A 46 1.81 -2.21 2.64
N ILE A 47 0.68 -1.61 3.03
CA ILE A 47 0.18 -1.67 4.41
C ILE A 47 -0.23 -3.09 4.77
N ARG A 48 -0.93 -3.82 3.89
CA ARG A 48 -1.33 -5.21 4.13
C ARG A 48 -0.13 -6.12 4.32
N HIS A 49 0.89 -5.97 3.46
CA HIS A 49 2.13 -6.74 3.60
C HIS A 49 2.82 -6.47 4.95
N TYR A 50 2.88 -5.21 5.38
CA TYR A 50 3.43 -4.88 6.70
C TYR A 50 2.55 -5.40 7.85
N TYR A 51 1.22 -5.32 7.73
CA TYR A 51 0.27 -5.85 8.71
C TYR A 51 0.43 -7.37 8.90
N GLU A 52 0.50 -8.12 7.80
CA GLU A 52 0.75 -9.57 7.82
C GLU A 52 2.12 -9.88 8.44
N HIS A 53 3.14 -9.11 8.10
CA HIS A 53 4.47 -9.24 8.72
C HIS A 53 4.41 -9.09 10.25
N ILE A 54 3.72 -8.08 10.77
CA ILE A 54 3.58 -7.89 12.21
C ILE A 54 2.72 -9.00 12.85
N LYS A 55 1.54 -9.28 12.26
CA LYS A 55 0.53 -10.15 12.89
C LYS A 55 0.86 -11.64 12.79
N GLU A 56 1.37 -12.09 11.66
CA GLU A 56 1.53 -13.53 11.37
C GLU A 56 2.97 -13.98 11.52
N LYS A 57 3.94 -13.10 11.26
CA LYS A 57 5.38 -13.42 11.37
C LYS A 57 5.98 -12.97 12.71
N GLY A 58 5.15 -12.46 13.63
CA GLY A 58 5.56 -12.05 14.97
C GLY A 58 6.60 -10.93 14.98
N GLY A 59 6.64 -10.10 13.94
CA GLY A 59 7.61 -9.02 13.80
C GLY A 59 7.40 -7.94 14.85
N PHE A 60 8.21 -7.97 15.90
CA PHE A 60 8.57 -6.86 16.79
C PHE A 60 10.02 -7.01 17.20
#